data_AF-A0A841EJ30-F1
#
_entry.id   AF-A0A841EJ30-F1
#
_cell.length_a   1.000
_cell.length_b   1.000
_cell.length_c   1.000
_cell.angle_alpha   90.00
_cell.angle_beta   90.00
_cell.angle_gamma   90.00
#
_symmetry.space_group_name_H-M   'P 1'
#
loop_
_entity.id
_entity.type
_entity.pdbx_description
1 polymer ?
#
loop_
_entity_poly.entity_id
_entity_poly.type
_entity_poly.pdbx_seq_one_letter_code
_entity_poly.pdbx_strand_id
1 'polypeptide(L)'
;MNRRLKRALIRENAKSQRQSRKLNWDKVKSFIRFMFLLWIGISLFIFVILLFQVVDRNSVRDAVLKNPVETRAVIVRKKSSLRRSTGYLGEFKFSVSGESYVGTTFKSYEGQIGQTICVQYLASNPEQNISCKDLAYESIKEDVIFSSLKACLLIIGVTTVMYIFWIFFNYKEFLKEFT
;
A
#
# COMPACT_ATOMS: atom_id res chain seq x y z
N MET A 1 -13.24 -38.74 53.93
CA MET A 1 -12.88 -38.70 52.49
C MET A 1 -11.37 -38.62 52.33
N ASN A 2 -10.74 -39.61 51.69
CA ASN A 2 -9.28 -39.77 51.63
C ASN A 2 -8.63 -38.65 50.77
N ARG A 3 -7.57 -37.98 51.26
CA ARG A 3 -6.93 -36.84 50.57
C ARG A 3 -6.45 -37.20 49.16
N ARG A 4 -6.11 -38.46 48.92
CA ARG A 4 -5.72 -38.99 47.60
C ARG A 4 -6.89 -39.06 46.62
N LEU A 5 -8.07 -39.47 47.10
CA LEU A 5 -9.32 -39.50 46.32
C LEU A 5 -9.76 -38.10 45.91
N LYS A 6 -9.70 -37.12 46.83
CA LYS A 6 -10.02 -35.72 46.51
C LYS A 6 -9.10 -35.15 45.42
N ARG A 7 -7.81 -35.48 45.45
CA ARG A 7 -6.84 -35.04 44.43
C ARG A 7 -7.04 -35.73 43.08
N ALA A 8 -7.40 -37.02 43.08
CA ALA A 8 -7.71 -37.75 41.85
C ALA A 8 -8.95 -37.15 41.16
N LEU A 9 -10.01 -36.88 41.92
CA LEU A 9 -11.26 -36.33 41.42
C LEU A 9 -11.10 -34.90 40.87
N ILE A 10 -10.26 -34.06 41.50
CA ILE A 10 -9.88 -32.75 40.95
C ILE A 10 -9.11 -32.88 39.63
N ARG A 11 -8.19 -33.86 39.52
CA ARG A 11 -7.43 -34.09 38.27
C ARG A 11 -8.32 -34.63 37.16
N GLU A 12 -9.28 -35.46 37.50
CA GLU A 12 -10.25 -36.04 36.56
C GLU A 12 -11.23 -34.97 36.07
N ASN A 13 -11.76 -34.12 36.97
CA ASN A 13 -12.58 -32.96 36.60
C ASN A 13 -11.78 -31.92 35.80
N ALA A 14 -10.51 -31.70 36.11
CA ALA A 14 -9.65 -30.82 35.32
C ALA A 14 -9.32 -31.41 33.93
N LYS A 15 -9.22 -32.74 33.81
CA LYS A 15 -9.05 -33.45 32.53
C LYS A 15 -10.33 -33.40 31.70
N SER A 16 -11.49 -33.64 32.30
CA SER A 16 -12.79 -33.59 31.62
C SER A 16 -13.14 -32.16 31.19
N GLN A 17 -12.88 -31.15 32.03
CA GLN A 17 -12.99 -29.74 31.62
C GLN A 17 -12.04 -29.39 30.47
N ARG A 18 -10.78 -29.87 30.48
CA ARG A 18 -9.83 -29.67 29.38
C ARG A 18 -10.25 -30.37 28.08
N GLN A 19 -10.86 -31.55 28.16
CA GLN A 19 -11.41 -32.28 27.00
C GLN A 19 -12.68 -31.64 26.44
N SER A 20 -13.42 -30.87 27.24
CA SER A 20 -14.72 -30.30 26.84
C SER A 20 -14.67 -28.92 26.18
N ARG A 21 -13.48 -28.31 26.02
CA ARG A 21 -13.33 -27.03 25.31
C ARG A 21 -13.59 -27.21 23.82
N LYS A 22 -14.86 -27.24 23.46
CA LYS A 22 -15.32 -27.25 22.07
C LYS A 22 -15.10 -25.86 21.50
N LEU A 23 -14.50 -25.80 20.32
CA LEU A 23 -14.36 -24.57 19.58
C LEU A 23 -15.76 -24.00 19.30
N ASN A 24 -16.00 -22.75 19.67
CA ASN A 24 -17.20 -22.02 19.33
C ASN A 24 -17.10 -21.57 17.86
N TRP A 25 -17.60 -22.43 16.97
CA TRP A 25 -17.57 -22.20 15.52
C TRP A 25 -18.31 -20.93 15.08
N ASP A 26 -19.29 -20.45 15.84
CA ASP A 26 -20.01 -19.22 15.50
C ASP A 26 -19.15 -17.98 15.73
N LYS A 27 -18.38 -17.94 16.82
CA LYS A 27 -17.37 -16.90 17.04
C LYS A 27 -16.30 -16.92 15.96
N VAL A 28 -15.81 -18.10 15.58
CA VAL A 28 -14.80 -18.26 14.51
C VAL A 28 -15.34 -17.76 13.17
N LYS A 29 -16.55 -18.16 12.79
CA LYS A 29 -17.20 -17.67 11.55
C LYS A 29 -17.39 -16.17 11.56
N SER A 30 -17.83 -15.60 12.68
CA SER A 30 -18.00 -14.15 12.83
C SER A 30 -16.68 -13.40 12.65
N PHE A 31 -15.61 -13.89 13.27
CA PHE A 31 -14.27 -13.32 13.14
C PHE A 31 -13.75 -13.40 11.70
N ILE A 32 -13.90 -14.55 11.03
CA ILE A 32 -13.49 -14.70 9.62
C ILE A 32 -14.26 -13.73 8.71
N ARG A 33 -15.58 -13.59 8.91
CA ARG A 33 -16.41 -12.62 8.16
C ARG A 33 -15.92 -11.19 8.38
N PHE A 34 -15.63 -10.82 9.62
CA PHE A 34 -15.09 -9.50 9.94
C PHE A 34 -13.74 -9.25 9.23
N MET A 35 -12.81 -10.20 9.31
CA MET A 35 -11.51 -10.09 8.63
C MET A 35 -11.68 -9.96 7.12
N PHE A 36 -12.58 -10.73 6.51
CA PHE A 36 -12.86 -10.63 5.07
C PHE A 36 -13.40 -9.26 4.67
N LEU A 37 -14.34 -8.70 5.43
CA LEU A 37 -14.86 -7.34 5.19
C LEU A 37 -13.77 -6.27 5.37
N LEU A 38 -12.91 -6.43 6.37
CA LEU A 38 -11.76 -5.56 6.59
C LEU A 38 -10.81 -5.59 5.37
N TRP A 39 -10.52 -6.79 4.83
CA TRP A 39 -9.71 -6.94 3.63
C TRP A 39 -10.31 -6.23 2.42
N ILE A 40 -11.60 -6.42 2.17
CA ILE A 40 -12.31 -5.72 1.09
C ILE A 40 -12.21 -4.20 1.27
N GLY A 41 -12.43 -3.69 2.48
CA GLY A 41 -12.33 -2.26 2.77
C GLY A 41 -10.94 -1.69 2.46
N ILE A 42 -9.88 -2.38 2.89
CA ILE A 42 -8.50 -1.99 2.60
C ILE A 42 -8.22 -2.05 1.09
N SER A 43 -8.66 -3.11 0.41
CA SER A 43 -8.49 -3.24 -1.04
C SER A 43 -9.17 -2.12 -1.82
N LEU A 44 -10.40 -1.77 -1.45
CA LEU A 44 -11.14 -0.68 -2.07
C LEU A 44 -10.45 0.66 -1.84
N PHE A 45 -9.96 0.91 -0.62
CA PHE A 45 -9.22 2.11 -0.27
C PHE A 45 -7.94 2.27 -1.12
N ILE A 46 -7.15 1.20 -1.26
CA ILE A 46 -5.95 1.20 -2.11
C ILE A 46 -6.31 1.46 -3.58
N PHE A 47 -7.37 0.82 -4.07
CA PHE A 47 -7.85 1.03 -5.45
C PHE A 47 -8.21 2.50 -5.71
N VAL A 48 -8.97 3.13 -4.80
CA VAL A 48 -9.38 4.53 -4.92
C VAL A 48 -8.18 5.47 -4.94
N ILE A 49 -7.19 5.26 -4.05
CA ILE A 49 -5.96 6.09 -4.02
C ILE A 49 -5.20 5.98 -5.35
N LEU A 50 -5.00 4.76 -5.85
CA LEU A 50 -4.27 4.54 -7.10
C LEU A 50 -5.02 5.12 -8.30
N LEU A 51 -6.36 4.98 -8.32
CA LEU A 51 -7.20 5.55 -9.37
C LEU A 51 -7.08 7.08 -9.39
N PHE A 52 -7.22 7.71 -8.23
CA PHE A 52 -7.08 9.17 -8.10
C PHE A 52 -5.74 9.65 -8.62
N GLN A 53 -4.63 8.99 -8.24
CA GLN A 53 -3.30 9.34 -8.72
C GLN A 53 -3.13 9.20 -10.23
N VAL A 54 -3.67 8.15 -10.85
CA VAL A 54 -3.57 7.95 -12.30
C VAL A 54 -4.38 9.01 -13.04
N VAL A 55 -5.60 9.30 -12.57
CA VAL A 55 -6.47 10.34 -13.16
C VAL A 55 -5.81 11.71 -13.07
N ASP A 56 -5.29 12.09 -11.90
CA ASP A 56 -4.61 13.37 -11.67
C ASP A 56 -3.40 13.53 -12.62
N ARG A 57 -2.52 12.53 -12.69
CA ARG A 57 -1.35 12.56 -13.59
C ARG A 57 -1.73 12.61 -15.06
N ASN A 58 -2.75 11.85 -15.48
CA ASN A 58 -3.25 11.91 -16.85
C ASN A 58 -3.88 13.27 -17.16
N SER A 59 -4.51 13.94 -16.19
CA SER A 59 -5.01 15.30 -16.38
C SER A 59 -3.87 16.32 -16.61
N VAL A 60 -2.73 16.17 -15.92
CA VAL A 60 -1.53 16.99 -16.18
C VAL A 60 -0.99 16.71 -17.58
N ARG A 61 -0.96 15.44 -18.01
CA ARG A 61 -0.57 15.07 -19.39
C ARG A 61 -1.50 15.74 -20.41
N ASP A 62 -2.81 15.64 -20.22
CA ASP A 62 -3.81 16.26 -21.09
C ASP A 62 -3.64 17.78 -21.17
N ALA A 63 -3.29 18.42 -20.05
CA ALA A 63 -3.09 19.86 -20.01
C ALA A 63 -1.80 20.28 -20.74
N VAL A 64 -0.67 19.62 -20.45
CA VAL A 64 0.62 19.95 -21.07
C VAL A 64 0.64 19.62 -22.56
N LEU A 65 0.06 18.49 -22.98
CA LEU A 65 0.07 18.04 -24.38
C LEU A 65 -0.78 18.93 -25.31
N LYS A 66 -1.72 19.73 -24.78
CA LYS A 66 -2.52 20.65 -25.60
C LYS A 66 -1.67 21.77 -26.21
N ASN A 67 -0.72 22.31 -25.45
CA ASN A 67 0.18 23.40 -25.88
C ASN A 67 1.55 23.23 -25.20
N PRO A 68 2.35 22.22 -25.62
CA PRO A 68 3.59 21.90 -24.93
C PRO A 68 4.66 22.92 -25.26
N VAL A 69 5.25 23.51 -24.22
CA VAL A 69 6.51 24.25 -24.34
C VAL A 69 7.61 23.41 -23.71
N GLU A 70 8.67 23.17 -24.46
CA GLU A 70 9.80 22.37 -23.99
C GLU A 70 10.90 23.25 -23.41
N THR A 71 11.48 22.82 -22.29
CA THR A 71 12.67 23.45 -21.72
C THR A 71 13.55 22.41 -21.01
N ARG A 72 14.70 22.87 -20.53
CA ARG A 72 15.64 22.07 -19.75
C ARG A 72 15.49 22.42 -18.27
N ALA A 73 15.30 21.39 -17.45
CA ALA A 73 15.27 21.51 -16.00
C ALA A 73 16.46 20.80 -15.37
N VAL A 74 16.91 21.25 -14.20
CA VAL A 74 17.98 20.62 -13.43
C VAL A 74 17.36 19.85 -12.26
N ILE A 75 17.79 18.61 -12.05
CA ILE A 75 17.38 17.82 -10.90
C ILE A 75 18.02 18.40 -9.64
N VAL A 76 17.18 18.83 -8.70
CA VAL A 76 17.63 19.45 -7.44
C VAL A 76 17.57 18.49 -6.27
N ARG A 77 16.70 17.47 -6.31
CA ARG A 77 16.53 16.54 -5.20
C ARG A 77 15.98 15.19 -5.65
N LYS A 78 16.29 14.14 -4.88
CA LYS A 78 15.62 12.84 -4.93
C LYS A 78 14.64 12.70 -3.76
N LYS A 79 13.36 12.44 -4.04
CA LYS A 79 12.31 12.16 -3.05
C LYS A 79 12.01 10.67 -3.02
N SER A 80 11.66 10.08 -1.87
CA SER A 80 11.24 8.68 -1.85
C SER A 80 9.93 8.52 -2.62
N SER A 81 9.82 7.46 -3.42
CA SER A 81 8.56 7.09 -4.07
C SER A 81 7.80 6.13 -3.16
N LEU A 82 6.54 6.45 -2.83
CA LEU A 82 5.66 5.49 -2.17
C LEU A 82 5.34 4.27 -3.07
N ARG A 83 5.48 4.41 -4.40
CA ARG A 83 4.97 3.44 -5.39
C ARG A 83 5.91 2.27 -5.67
N ARG A 84 7.22 2.38 -5.37
CA ARG A 84 8.22 1.32 -5.61
C ARG A 84 9.26 1.31 -4.50
N SER A 85 9.46 0.16 -3.86
CA SER A 85 10.38 -0.02 -2.72
C SER A 85 11.87 0.19 -3.05
N THR A 86 12.22 0.56 -4.29
CA THR A 86 13.60 0.71 -4.75
C THR A 86 13.86 2.01 -5.54
N GLY A 87 12.87 2.89 -5.72
CA GLY A 87 12.99 4.05 -6.61
C GLY A 87 12.75 5.40 -5.94
N TYR A 88 13.55 6.41 -6.30
CA TYR A 88 13.33 7.81 -5.91
C TYR A 88 12.61 8.56 -7.02
N LEU A 89 11.76 9.54 -6.69
CA LEU A 89 11.28 10.54 -7.65
C LEU A 89 12.32 11.65 -7.79
N GLY A 90 12.51 12.16 -9.01
CA GLY A 90 13.37 13.30 -9.26
C GLY A 90 12.58 14.59 -9.14
N GLU A 91 12.94 15.46 -8.21
CA GLU A 91 12.47 16.85 -8.19
C GLU A 91 13.39 17.68 -9.07
N PHE A 92 12.80 18.41 -10.02
CA PHE A 92 13.51 19.24 -10.97
C PHE A 92 13.06 20.69 -10.85
N LYS A 93 13.96 21.60 -11.23
CA LYS A 93 13.74 23.04 -11.23
C LYS A 93 14.11 23.62 -12.59
N PHE A 94 13.28 24.52 -13.11
CA PHE A 94 13.53 25.24 -14.36
C PHE A 94 13.14 26.71 -14.20
N SER A 95 13.47 27.53 -15.19
CA SER A 95 13.09 28.95 -15.21
C SER A 95 12.39 29.32 -16.51
N VAL A 96 11.34 30.12 -16.38
CA VAL A 96 10.58 30.70 -17.49
C VAL A 96 10.48 32.20 -17.21
N SER A 97 10.96 33.03 -18.13
CA SER A 97 10.91 34.49 -18.02
C SER A 97 11.47 35.07 -16.70
N GLY A 98 12.50 34.43 -16.12
CA GLY A 98 13.15 34.86 -14.87
C GLY A 98 12.49 34.34 -13.59
N GLU A 99 11.28 33.77 -13.68
CA GLU A 99 10.66 33.05 -12.56
C GLU A 99 11.11 31.60 -12.55
N SER A 100 11.06 30.96 -11.37
CA SER A 100 11.49 29.57 -11.23
C SER A 100 10.38 28.67 -10.77
N TYR A 101 10.28 27.53 -11.47
CA TYR A 101 9.24 26.53 -11.30
C TYR A 101 9.86 25.20 -10.91
N VAL A 102 9.11 24.42 -10.14
CA VAL A 102 9.52 23.11 -9.64
C VAL A 102 8.52 22.07 -10.10
N GLY A 103 9.03 20.88 -10.41
CA GLY A 103 8.23 19.72 -10.76
C GLY A 103 8.82 18.45 -10.19
N THR A 104 8.06 17.37 -10.31
CA THR A 104 8.53 16.03 -9.90
C THR A 104 8.24 15.00 -10.98
N THR A 105 9.15 14.05 -11.18
CA THR A 105 8.91 12.93 -12.08
C THR A 105 7.77 12.06 -11.55
N PHE A 106 6.94 11.52 -12.45
CA PHE A 106 5.85 10.62 -12.08
C PHE A 106 6.33 9.20 -11.82
N LYS A 107 7.40 8.79 -12.50
CA LYS A 107 8.07 7.50 -12.33
C LYS A 107 9.39 7.63 -11.58
N SER A 108 9.94 6.49 -11.17
CA SER A 108 11.24 6.41 -10.51
C SER A 108 12.34 6.98 -11.42
N TYR A 109 13.15 7.86 -10.85
CA TYR A 109 14.26 8.53 -11.47
C TYR A 109 15.59 7.97 -10.96
N GLU A 110 16.38 7.42 -11.88
CA GLU A 110 17.66 6.78 -11.57
C GLU A 110 18.87 7.70 -11.79
N GLY A 111 18.66 8.87 -12.43
CA GLY A 111 19.74 9.80 -12.75
C GLY A 111 20.33 10.53 -11.53
N GLN A 112 21.26 11.45 -11.75
CA GLN A 112 21.99 12.13 -10.66
C GLN A 112 21.38 13.51 -10.33
N ILE A 113 21.62 13.99 -9.09
CA ILE A 113 21.32 15.38 -8.73
C ILE A 113 22.28 16.29 -9.51
N GLY A 114 21.79 17.43 -10.00
CA GLY A 114 22.52 18.32 -10.91
C GLY A 114 22.41 17.92 -12.38
N GLN A 115 21.82 16.77 -12.70
CA GLN A 115 21.60 16.35 -14.08
C GLN A 115 20.49 17.20 -14.72
N THR A 116 20.73 17.61 -15.95
CA THR A 116 19.73 18.29 -16.79
C THR A 116 18.82 17.28 -17.46
N ILE A 117 17.51 17.52 -17.40
CA ILE A 117 16.47 16.71 -18.02
C ILE A 117 15.57 17.57 -18.92
N CYS A 118 14.94 16.92 -19.90
CA CYS A 118 13.88 17.53 -20.70
C CYS A 118 12.59 17.57 -19.89
N VAL A 119 11.93 18.74 -19.89
CA VAL A 119 10.60 18.93 -19.32
C VAL A 119 9.71 19.67 -20.30
N GLN A 120 8.44 19.32 -20.30
CA GLN A 120 7.39 20.05 -21.00
C GLN A 120 6.47 20.70 -19.97
N TYR A 121 6.01 21.90 -20.27
CA TYR A 121 5.08 22.65 -19.42
C TYR A 121 4.02 23.35 -20.25
N LEU A 122 2.91 23.70 -19.62
CA LEU A 122 1.85 24.48 -20.24
C LEU A 122 2.25 25.96 -20.25
N ALA A 123 2.29 26.59 -21.42
CA ALA A 123 2.73 27.98 -21.57
C ALA A 123 1.96 28.98 -20.68
N SER A 124 0.65 28.76 -20.52
CA SER A 124 -0.21 29.60 -19.68
C SER A 124 -0.11 29.31 -18.19
N ASN A 125 0.45 28.16 -17.80
CA ASN A 125 0.67 27.79 -16.41
C ASN A 125 1.88 26.84 -16.28
N PRO A 126 3.10 27.37 -16.09
CA PRO A 126 4.30 26.55 -15.96
C PRO A 126 4.35 25.64 -14.72
N GLU A 127 3.47 25.84 -13.74
CA GLU A 127 3.31 24.89 -12.62
C GLU A 127 2.81 23.52 -13.09
N GLN A 128 2.05 23.49 -14.19
CA GLN A 128 1.69 22.26 -14.87
C GLN A 128 2.85 21.87 -15.80
N ASN A 129 3.69 20.98 -15.29
CA ASN A 129 4.86 20.50 -15.98
C ASN A 129 5.04 19.00 -15.78
N ILE A 130 5.76 18.40 -16.73
CA ILE A 130 6.02 16.96 -16.76
C ILE A 130 7.40 16.70 -17.36
N SER A 131 8.09 15.67 -16.86
CA SER A 131 9.30 15.21 -17.55
C SER A 131 8.94 14.61 -18.91
N CYS A 132 9.75 14.87 -19.94
CA CYS A 132 9.54 14.28 -21.27
C CYS A 132 9.53 12.73 -21.24
N LYS A 133 10.17 12.11 -20.23
CA LYS A 133 10.13 10.66 -20.02
C LYS A 133 8.80 10.13 -19.49
N ASP A 134 7.95 11.00 -18.94
CA ASP A 134 6.68 10.66 -18.28
C ASP A 134 5.44 10.98 -19.13
N LEU A 135 5.63 11.43 -20.39
CA LEU A 135 4.56 11.83 -21.32
C LEU A 135 3.60 10.69 -21.69
N ALA A 136 4.06 9.44 -21.65
CA ALA A 136 3.21 8.29 -21.95
C ALA A 136 2.07 8.17 -20.93
N TYR A 137 0.84 8.03 -21.42
CA TYR A 137 -0.36 7.85 -20.60
C TYR A 137 -0.26 6.59 -19.71
N GLU A 138 -0.73 6.73 -18.48
CA GLU A 138 -0.92 5.59 -17.58
C GLU A 138 -2.27 4.94 -17.89
N SER A 139 -2.28 3.61 -18.02
CA SER A 139 -3.47 2.82 -18.31
C SER A 139 -4.14 2.40 -17.01
N ILE A 140 -5.45 2.65 -16.88
CA ILE A 140 -6.21 2.27 -15.68
C ILE A 140 -6.06 0.76 -15.40
N LYS A 141 -6.06 -0.08 -16.44
CA LYS A 141 -5.96 -1.53 -16.29
C LYS A 141 -4.61 -1.94 -15.68
N GLU A 142 -3.51 -1.42 -16.20
CA GLU A 142 -2.16 -1.81 -15.78
C GLU A 142 -1.71 -1.09 -14.51
N ASP A 143 -1.93 0.23 -14.45
CA ASP A 143 -1.40 1.07 -13.39
C ASP A 143 -2.29 1.12 -12.14
N VAL A 144 -3.60 0.83 -12.26
CA VAL A 144 -4.55 0.80 -11.13
C VAL A 144 -4.92 -0.63 -10.76
N ILE A 145 -5.50 -1.41 -11.69
CA ILE A 145 -6.04 -2.74 -11.36
C ILE A 145 -4.91 -3.72 -10.99
N PHE A 146 -3.91 -3.89 -11.86
CA PHE A 146 -2.82 -4.82 -11.55
C PHE A 146 -1.98 -4.36 -10.34
N SER A 147 -1.73 -3.06 -10.19
CA SER A 147 -1.01 -2.51 -9.04
C SER A 147 -1.78 -2.71 -7.72
N SER A 148 -3.09 -2.45 -7.71
CA SER A 148 -3.93 -2.67 -6.52
C SER A 148 -4.01 -4.14 -6.15
N LEU A 149 -4.17 -5.04 -7.13
CA LEU A 149 -4.14 -6.49 -6.89
C LEU A 149 -2.82 -6.95 -6.27
N LYS A 150 -1.67 -6.50 -6.81
CA LYS A 150 -0.35 -6.82 -6.25
C LYS A 150 -0.22 -6.33 -4.81
N ALA A 151 -0.63 -5.10 -4.52
CA ALA A 151 -0.59 -4.54 -3.18
C ALA A 151 -1.50 -5.32 -2.21
N CYS A 152 -2.72 -5.68 -2.64
CA CYS A 152 -3.64 -6.46 -1.83
C CYS A 152 -3.08 -7.84 -1.51
N LEU A 153 -2.54 -8.55 -2.49
CA LEU A 153 -1.93 -9.86 -2.30
C LEU A 153 -0.76 -9.80 -1.31
N LEU A 154 0.07 -8.76 -1.40
CA LEU A 154 1.19 -8.57 -0.48
C LEU A 154 0.71 -8.33 0.96
N ILE A 155 -0.28 -7.45 1.16
CA ILE A 155 -0.79 -7.14 2.51
C ILE A 155 -1.50 -8.37 3.10
N ILE A 156 -2.35 -9.05 2.32
CA ILE A 156 -3.02 -10.29 2.75
C ILE A 156 -1.97 -11.35 3.11
N GLY A 157 -0.93 -11.52 2.29
CA GLY A 157 0.15 -12.47 2.54
C GLY A 157 0.89 -12.17 3.85
N VAL A 158 1.37 -10.94 4.03
CA VAL A 158 2.12 -10.51 5.22
C VAL A 158 1.30 -10.70 6.49
N THR A 159 0.06 -10.22 6.49
CA THR A 159 -0.80 -10.30 7.67
C THR A 159 -1.26 -11.71 7.98
N THR A 160 -1.49 -12.56 6.98
CA THR A 160 -1.78 -13.98 7.19
C THR A 160 -0.60 -14.68 7.85
N VAL A 161 0.62 -14.43 7.37
CA VAL A 161 1.85 -14.99 7.96
C VAL A 161 2.01 -14.51 9.41
N MET A 162 1.86 -13.21 9.67
CA MET A 162 1.91 -12.65 11.02
C MET A 162 0.87 -13.29 11.95
N TYR A 163 -0.35 -13.50 11.46
CA TYR A 163 -1.43 -14.11 12.23
C TYR A 163 -1.14 -15.57 12.57
N ILE A 164 -0.61 -16.35 11.61
CA ILE A 164 -0.18 -17.74 11.86
C ILE A 164 0.91 -17.79 12.92
N PHE A 165 1.92 -16.92 12.84
CA PHE A 165 2.96 -16.82 13.87
C PHE A 165 2.37 -16.45 15.23
N TRP A 166 1.45 -15.51 15.29
CA TRP A 166 0.79 -15.13 16.53
C TRP A 166 0.01 -16.31 17.16
N ILE A 167 -0.72 -17.09 16.36
CA ILE A 167 -1.40 -18.30 16.83
C ILE A 167 -0.39 -19.31 17.38
N PHE A 168 0.74 -19.52 16.69
CA PHE A 168 1.75 -20.49 17.10
C PHE A 168 2.33 -20.15 18.49
N PHE A 169 2.63 -18.88 18.75
CA PHE A 169 3.18 -18.44 20.05
C PHE A 169 2.10 -18.32 21.14
N ASN A 170 0.86 -17.95 20.79
CA ASN A 170 -0.21 -17.67 21.75
C ASN A 170 -1.36 -18.70 21.71
N TYR A 171 -1.06 -19.94 21.31
CA TYR A 171 -2.07 -20.99 21.09
C TYR A 171 -3.04 -21.19 22.26
N LYS A 172 -2.55 -21.07 23.50
CA LYS A 172 -3.39 -21.20 24.71
C LYS A 172 -4.37 -20.06 24.89
N GLU A 173 -4.01 -18.84 24.49
CA GLU A 173 -4.87 -17.66 24.55
C GLU A 173 -5.89 -17.69 23.42
N PHE A 174 -5.45 -18.03 22.21
CA PHE A 174 -6.34 -18.28 21.08
C PHE A 174 -7.43 -19.30 21.44
N LEU A 175 -7.05 -20.45 22.02
CA LEU A 175 -8.03 -21.43 22.46
C LEU A 175 -8.98 -20.87 23.53
N LYS A 176 -8.53 -20.05 24.48
CA LYS A 176 -9.41 -19.46 25.51
C LYS A 176 -10.45 -18.52 24.90
N GLU A 177 -10.10 -17.80 23.85
CA GLU A 177 -10.98 -16.81 23.24
C GLU A 177 -12.09 -17.47 22.39
N PHE A 178 -11.74 -18.60 21.75
CA PHE A 178 -12.61 -19.35 20.84
C PHE A 178 -13.20 -20.63 21.43
N THR A 179 -13.04 -20.92 22.73
CA THR A 179 -13.73 -22.02 23.45
C THR A 179 -14.66 -21.48 24.51
#